data_AF-A0A5F2GXC7-F1
#
_entry.id   AF-A0A5F2GXC7-F1
#
_cell.length_a   1.000
_cell.length_b   1.000
_cell.length_c   1.000
_cell.angle_alpha   90.00
_cell.angle_beta   90.00
_cell.angle_gamma   90.00
#
_symmetry.space_group_name_H-M   'P 1'
#
loop_
_entity.id
_entity.type
_entity.pdbx_description
1 polymer ?
#
loop_
_entity_poly.entity_id
_entity_poly.type
_entity_poly.pdbx_seq_one_letter_code
_entity_poly.pdbx_strand_id
1 'polypeptide(L)'
;MKFTLTLISIVTLLLTAGCSSTTASISAAKYDKMSCAELNSELGDTATDISRTAIARGKVAKTSLPTWLLGGERVKTAVANRETAKIERLQQQQQAIVAARKQRCASAQ
;
A
#
# COMPACT_ATOMS: atom_id res chain seq x y z
N MET A 1 8.92 -47.73 -8.28
CA MET A 1 8.79 -46.69 -7.22
C MET A 1 9.48 -45.41 -7.69
N LYS A 2 8.76 -44.49 -8.36
CA LYS A 2 9.33 -43.24 -8.92
C LYS A 2 8.32 -42.06 -8.88
N PHE A 3 7.45 -42.00 -7.88
CA PHE A 3 6.45 -40.92 -7.72
C PHE A 3 6.71 -40.00 -6.54
N THR A 4 7.64 -40.35 -5.66
CA THR A 4 7.96 -39.58 -4.45
C THR A 4 8.89 -38.39 -4.73
N LEU A 5 9.72 -38.46 -5.78
CA LEU A 5 10.72 -37.43 -6.06
C LEU A 5 10.13 -36.17 -6.72
N THR A 6 9.05 -36.32 -7.50
CA THR A 6 8.39 -35.22 -8.21
C THR A 6 7.53 -34.35 -7.27
N LEU A 7 6.93 -34.95 -6.25
CA LEU A 7 6.12 -34.24 -5.25
C LEU A 7 6.95 -33.29 -4.39
N ILE A 8 8.19 -33.68 -4.05
CA ILE A 8 9.11 -32.84 -3.27
C ILE A 8 9.52 -31.60 -4.07
N SER A 9 9.68 -31.73 -5.39
CA SER A 9 10.14 -30.63 -6.24
C SER A 9 9.08 -29.54 -6.49
N ILE A 10 7.79 -29.87 -6.39
CA ILE A 10 6.70 -28.89 -6.55
C ILE A 10 6.52 -28.07 -5.27
N VAL A 11 6.71 -28.69 -4.10
CA VAL A 11 6.61 -28.00 -2.81
C VAL A 11 7.69 -26.94 -2.66
N THR A 12 8.94 -27.21 -3.09
CA THR A 12 10.02 -26.22 -3.03
C THR A 12 9.83 -25.03 -3.97
N LEU A 13 9.13 -25.19 -5.10
CA LEU A 13 8.90 -24.10 -6.05
C LEU A 13 7.83 -23.09 -5.56
N LEU A 14 6.87 -23.56 -4.74
CA LEU A 14 5.83 -22.70 -4.15
C LEU A 14 6.36 -21.81 -3.01
N LEU A 15 7.48 -22.19 -2.37
CA LEU A 15 8.10 -21.38 -1.30
C LEU A 15 8.97 -20.23 -1.84
N THR A 16 9.44 -20.29 -3.09
CA THR A 16 10.29 -19.24 -3.68
C THR A 16 9.51 -18.16 -4.42
N ALA A 17 8.21 -18.33 -4.64
CA ALA A 17 7.30 -17.25 -5.00
C ALA A 17 6.99 -16.35 -3.79
N GLY A 18 8.05 -15.94 -3.09
CA GLY A 18 8.00 -14.97 -2.01
C GLY A 18 7.62 -13.61 -2.56
N CYS A 19 6.64 -13.00 -1.91
CA CYS A 19 6.08 -11.69 -2.20
C CYS A 19 7.19 -10.65 -2.43
N SER A 20 7.48 -10.33 -3.71
CA SER A 20 8.25 -9.15 -4.09
C SER A 20 7.38 -7.92 -3.84
N SER A 21 7.09 -7.65 -2.57
CA SER A 21 6.52 -6.39 -2.13
C SER A 21 7.68 -5.43 -2.02
N THR A 22 8.02 -4.79 -3.14
CA THR A 22 8.86 -3.59 -3.13
C THR A 22 8.11 -2.56 -2.31
N THR A 23 8.44 -2.48 -1.02
CA THR A 23 7.98 -1.40 -0.16
C THR A 23 8.70 -0.15 -0.64
N ALA A 24 8.02 0.69 -1.41
CA ALA A 24 8.56 2.00 -1.78
C ALA A 24 8.90 2.75 -0.49
N SER A 25 10.18 3.08 -0.31
CA SER A 25 10.63 3.86 0.84
C SER A 25 10.17 5.31 0.68
N ILE A 26 9.68 5.90 1.77
CA ILE A 26 9.36 7.33 1.81
C ILE A 26 10.69 8.08 1.91
N SER A 27 11.17 8.65 0.80
CA SER A 27 12.44 9.37 0.76
C SER A 27 12.24 10.87 1.03
N ALA A 28 12.62 11.33 2.22
CA ALA A 28 12.62 12.76 2.55
C ALA A 28 13.45 13.57 1.53
N ALA A 29 14.57 13.00 1.07
CA ALA A 29 15.44 13.59 0.06
C ALA A 29 14.75 13.87 -1.30
N LYS A 30 13.63 13.21 -1.62
CA LYS A 30 12.82 13.52 -2.82
C LYS A 30 12.17 14.89 -2.65
N TYR A 31 11.50 15.10 -1.53
CA TYR A 31 10.78 16.35 -1.21
C TYR A 31 11.75 17.51 -1.01
N ASP A 32 12.97 17.21 -0.57
CA ASP A 32 14.06 18.17 -0.46
C ASP A 32 14.63 18.66 -1.80
N LYS A 33 14.09 18.24 -2.94
CA LYS A 33 14.49 18.81 -4.25
C LYS A 33 13.33 19.50 -4.97
N MET A 34 12.14 19.47 -4.38
CA MET A 34 10.93 20.03 -4.98
C MET A 34 10.73 21.51 -4.62
N SER A 35 10.16 22.24 -5.57
CA SER A 35 9.62 23.59 -5.37
C SER A 35 8.32 23.57 -4.57
N CYS A 36 7.88 24.74 -4.09
CA CYS A 36 6.63 24.86 -3.34
C CYS A 36 5.38 24.49 -4.17
N ALA A 37 5.38 24.78 -5.47
CA ALA A 37 4.29 24.39 -6.35
C ALA A 37 4.21 22.87 -6.51
N GLU A 38 5.36 22.21 -6.71
CA GLU A 38 5.45 20.75 -6.80
C GLU A 38 5.06 20.08 -5.48
N LEU A 39 5.51 20.60 -4.33
CA LEU A 39 5.12 20.12 -3.01
C LEU A 39 3.60 20.23 -2.78
N ASN A 40 2.96 21.32 -3.22
CA ASN A 40 1.51 21.48 -3.12
C ASN A 40 0.75 20.49 -4.02
N SER A 41 1.24 20.26 -5.25
CA SER A 41 0.64 19.29 -6.18
C SER A 41 0.76 17.88 -5.62
N GLU A 42 1.96 17.46 -5.22
CA GLU A 42 2.23 16.13 -4.66
C GLU A 42 1.45 15.89 -3.37
N LEU A 43 1.25 16.93 -2.55
CA LEU A 43 0.39 16.86 -1.36
C LEU A 43 -1.07 16.56 -1.74
N GLY A 44 -1.59 17.24 -2.76
CA GLY A 44 -2.95 17.05 -3.28
C GLY A 44 -3.15 15.68 -3.93
N ASP A 45 -2.17 15.22 -4.72
CA ASP A 45 -2.18 13.89 -5.34
C ASP A 45 -2.16 12.80 -4.26
N THR A 46 -1.28 12.93 -3.25
CA THR A 46 -1.23 11.99 -2.12
C THR A 46 -2.55 11.97 -1.35
N ALA A 47 -3.17 13.13 -1.11
CA ALA A 47 -4.49 13.21 -0.44
C ALA A 47 -5.60 12.54 -1.27
N THR A 48 -5.55 12.69 -2.59
CA THR A 48 -6.47 12.03 -3.51
C THR A 48 -6.29 10.51 -3.48
N ASP A 49 -5.05 10.04 -3.46
CA ASP A 49 -4.75 8.61 -3.39
C ASP A 49 -5.14 7.98 -2.05
N ILE A 50 -4.99 8.71 -0.93
CA ILE A 50 -5.53 8.29 0.38
C ILE A 50 -7.04 8.07 0.26
N SER A 51 -7.75 9.04 -0.32
CA SER A 51 -9.21 8.99 -0.44
C SER A 51 -9.66 7.83 -1.33
N ARG A 52 -9.02 7.64 -2.49
CA ARG A 52 -9.29 6.52 -3.40
C ARG A 52 -9.03 5.17 -2.73
N THR A 53 -7.93 5.05 -1.98
CA THR A 53 -7.57 3.82 -1.27
C THR A 53 -8.56 3.54 -0.13
N ALA A 54 -8.97 4.56 0.61
CA ALA A 54 -10.00 4.43 1.65
C ALA A 54 -11.35 3.96 1.09
N ILE A 55 -11.75 4.49 -0.08
CA ILE A 55 -12.95 4.04 -0.79
C ILE A 55 -12.80 2.57 -1.21
N ALA A 56 -11.66 2.18 -1.78
CA ALA A 56 -11.38 0.80 -2.18
C ALA A 56 -11.43 -0.16 -0.98
N ARG A 57 -10.80 0.20 0.15
CA ARG A 57 -10.90 -0.52 1.41
C ARG A 57 -12.34 -0.69 1.86
N GLY A 58 -13.13 0.37 1.79
CA GLY A 58 -14.55 0.35 2.13
C GLY A 58 -15.36 -0.60 1.24
N LYS A 59 -15.08 -0.62 -0.08
CA LYS A 59 -15.69 -1.56 -1.01
C LYS A 59 -15.35 -3.01 -0.66
N VAL A 60 -14.08 -3.31 -0.38
CA VAL A 60 -13.65 -4.67 0.04
C VAL A 60 -14.37 -5.12 1.30
N ALA A 61 -14.46 -4.24 2.32
CA ALA A 61 -15.13 -4.57 3.57
C ALA A 61 -16.64 -4.83 3.39
N LYS A 62 -17.28 -4.11 2.46
CA LYS A 62 -18.72 -4.24 2.17
C LYS A 62 -19.07 -5.41 1.25
N THR A 63 -18.10 -6.02 0.58
CA THR A 63 -18.35 -7.19 -0.27
C THR A 63 -18.93 -8.33 0.57
N SER A 64 -20.14 -8.77 0.20
CA SER A 64 -20.79 -9.94 0.78
C SER A 64 -20.24 -11.19 0.09
N LEU A 65 -19.61 -12.08 0.85
CA LEU A 65 -19.14 -13.36 0.34
C LEU A 65 -20.15 -14.47 0.69
N PRO A 66 -20.43 -15.40 -0.24
CA PRO A 66 -21.30 -16.52 0.05
C PRO A 66 -20.73 -17.41 1.16
N THR A 67 -21.62 -18.00 1.96
CA THR A 67 -21.24 -18.85 3.11
C THR A 67 -20.56 -20.17 2.71
N TRP A 68 -20.77 -20.64 1.47
CA TRP A 68 -20.10 -21.83 0.93
C TRP A 68 -18.64 -21.57 0.53
N LEU A 69 -18.22 -20.30 0.44
CA LEU A 69 -16.83 -19.94 0.11
C LEU A 69 -15.96 -20.02 1.37
N LEU A 70 -15.49 -21.23 1.67
CA LEU A 70 -14.64 -21.50 2.83
C LEU A 70 -13.40 -20.58 2.81
N GLY A 71 -13.20 -19.87 3.92
CA GLY A 71 -12.08 -18.92 4.06
C GLY A 71 -12.26 -17.58 3.34
N GLY A 72 -13.37 -17.36 2.62
CA GLY A 72 -13.66 -16.10 1.94
C GLY A 72 -13.54 -14.89 2.86
N GLU A 73 -14.11 -14.96 4.07
CA GLU A 73 -14.01 -13.84 5.02
C GLU A 73 -12.61 -13.59 5.55
N ARG A 74 -11.77 -14.63 5.62
CA ARG A 74 -10.35 -14.44 5.98
C ARG A 74 -9.62 -13.69 4.88
N VAL A 75 -9.88 -14.03 3.61
CA VAL A 75 -9.30 -13.33 2.47
C VAL A 75 -9.80 -11.89 2.41
N LYS A 76 -11.11 -11.66 2.57
CA LYS A 76 -11.69 -10.30 2.63
C LYS A 76 -11.01 -9.45 3.70
N THR A 77 -10.83 -10.01 4.90
CA THR A 77 -10.15 -9.34 6.01
C THR A 77 -8.70 -9.05 5.68
N ALA A 78 -7.97 -10.02 5.11
CA ALA A 78 -6.57 -9.83 4.71
C ALA A 78 -6.40 -8.74 3.65
N VAL A 79 -7.29 -8.68 2.65
CA VAL A 79 -7.28 -7.63 1.64
C VAL A 79 -7.64 -6.27 2.25
N ALA A 80 -8.67 -6.21 3.10
CA ALA A 80 -9.02 -4.97 3.79
C ALA A 80 -7.86 -4.44 4.66
N ASN A 81 -7.15 -5.32 5.36
CA ASN A 81 -5.97 -4.97 6.16
C ASN A 81 -4.80 -4.50 5.28
N ARG A 82 -4.63 -5.08 4.09
CA ARG A 82 -3.63 -4.62 3.11
C ARG A 82 -3.93 -3.19 2.66
N GLU A 83 -5.19 -2.87 2.37
CA GLU A 83 -5.58 -1.51 2.01
C GLU A 83 -5.39 -0.54 3.20
N THR A 84 -5.69 -0.96 4.43
CA THR A 84 -5.39 -0.17 5.64
C THR A 84 -3.89 0.16 5.73
N ALA A 85 -3.01 -0.83 5.56
CA ALA A 85 -1.56 -0.61 5.58
C ALA A 85 -1.09 0.34 4.46
N LYS A 86 -1.77 0.33 3.31
CA LYS A 86 -1.49 1.28 2.22
C LYS A 86 -1.91 2.70 2.58
N ILE A 87 -3.07 2.88 3.22
CA ILE A 87 -3.53 4.18 3.71
C ILE A 87 -2.54 4.76 4.73
N GLU A 88 -2.10 3.96 5.71
CA GLU A 88 -1.13 4.40 6.72
C GLU A 88 0.18 4.89 6.10
N ARG A 89 0.70 4.18 5.09
CA ARG A 89 1.88 4.62 4.35
C ARG A 89 1.67 5.94 3.61
N LEU A 90 0.53 6.09 2.94
CA LEU A 90 0.20 7.35 2.26
C LEU A 90 0.04 8.51 3.26
N GLN A 91 -0.50 8.24 4.46
CA GLN A 91 -0.58 9.24 5.54
C GLN A 91 0.82 9.63 6.06
N GLN A 92 1.72 8.67 6.24
CA GLN A 92 3.13 8.96 6.60
C GLN A 92 3.81 9.80 5.51
N GLN A 93 3.55 9.47 4.24
CA GLN A 93 4.06 10.25 3.10
C GLN A 93 3.51 11.68 3.11
N GLN A 94 2.21 11.84 3.35
CA GLN A 94 1.57 13.15 3.45
C GLN A 94 2.19 13.98 4.58
N GLN A 95 2.44 13.39 5.75
CA GLN A 95 3.10 14.08 6.87
C GLN A 95 4.52 14.53 6.50
N ALA A 96 5.28 13.70 5.78
CA ALA A 96 6.62 14.07 5.30
C ALA A 96 6.57 15.25 4.31
N ILE A 97 5.62 15.25 3.37
CA ILE A 97 5.42 16.36 2.43
C ILE A 97 5.01 17.64 3.18
N VAL A 98 4.11 17.55 4.16
CA VAL A 98 3.69 18.68 4.99
C VAL A 98 4.87 19.25 5.78
N ALA A 99 5.74 18.40 6.35
CA ALA A 99 6.94 18.84 7.05
C ALA A 99 7.92 19.57 6.11
N ALA A 100 8.20 19.00 4.93
CA ALA A 100 9.05 19.62 3.92
C ALA A 100 8.47 20.97 3.44
N ARG A 101 7.16 21.03 3.19
CA ARG A 101 6.46 22.27 2.84
C ARG A 101 6.58 23.32 3.93
N LYS A 102 6.38 22.96 5.20
CA LYS A 102 6.53 23.89 6.34
C LYS A 102 7.94 24.46 6.44
N GLN A 103 8.96 23.65 6.16
CA GLN A 103 10.36 24.10 6.20
C GLN A 103 10.71 25.04 5.04
N ARG A 104 10.15 24.81 3.85
CA ARG A 104 10.60 25.47 2.61
C ARG A 104 9.71 26.60 2.14
N CYS A 105 8.42 26.48 2.36
CA CYS A 105 7.40 27.38 1.83
C CYS A 105 6.87 28.33 2.91
N ALA A 106 7.62 28.50 4.02
CA ALA A 106 7.25 29.35 5.15
C ALA A 106 7.04 30.84 4.77
N SER A 107 7.53 31.27 3.60
CA SER A 107 7.31 32.62 3.05
C SER A 107 6.15 32.72 2.05
N ALA A 108 5.48 31.62 1.72
CA ALA A 108 4.41 31.57 0.70
C ALA A 108 2.99 31.53 1.32
N GLN A 109 2.85 32.04 2.54
CA GLN A 109 1.59 32.08 3.30
C GLN A 109 1.19 33.52 3.60
#